data_AF-A0AA36BHH1-F1
#
_entry.id   AF-A0AA36BHH1-F1
#
_cell.length_a   1.000
_cell.length_b   1.000
_cell.length_c   1.000
_cell.angle_alpha   90.00
_cell.angle_beta   90.00
_cell.angle_gamma   90.00
#
_symmetry.space_group_name_H-M   'P 1'
#
loop_
_entity.id
_entity.type
_entity.pdbx_description
1 polymer ?
#
loop_
_entity_poly.entity_id
_entity_poly.type
_entity_poly.pdbx_seq_one_letter_code
_entity_poly.pdbx_strand_id
1 'polypeptide(L)'
;MEYHLERYSPQHPLPESIQKMEVSETVCHYCGVSYLIHREIKALEDKILRLESELKKCRDAEQREKELISRVNSLQQSLEEVQQQKETLHNASTLNEAQLQSRNKELKESRTHLKRLEADIDDLNKEISLLSSANNGYKNENSQTKSKLKTIVKCLQSLKTEFVNISDIAEENKKYANQKVKEFRSYHQQIIAAHQTDLQQMKLKNVSLGKENNELLKLKENYLKIEKDSHVFKRNADLADQKLKNLENANQLNKQRIRELEDKLENYQEINHQSVMESNQYKDQLKNMKNMVEELNCQLRKKEQHMENLLQNSQIEVHELQQKLHAVRRECNQVHEQLNTKQTDDNEVKRKQQVMSTLVEQLRDSEKKLRSEIESLKKERDTTTSAHQDQILQLKNSFRQKLEEFEKSPLKLETLLQKERNNHILEIEKLKEEMSESFHMSLEIEKQKYQKLLDKYQEDKLNAEEIAKKQVASAVQCHIEAINDLEELLSSTRNTFTENEISLKKEIDGLKKVIKDLEKRIANSDKAGEEETTKLNLELAGKQQELKDFESKLKTCNQQLEEANCQVIN
;
A
#
# COMPACT_ATOMS: atom_id res chain seq x y z
N MET A 1 -8.18 -80.33 -0.56
CA MET A 1 -7.11 -80.22 -1.56
C MET A 1 -5.82 -80.13 -0.79
N GLU A 2 -4.89 -81.06 -1.04
CA GLU A 2 -3.58 -81.04 -0.39
C GLU A 2 -2.79 -79.83 -0.90
N TYR A 3 -2.27 -79.02 0.03
CA TYR A 3 -1.31 -77.98 -0.32
C TYR A 3 0.02 -78.66 -0.61
N HIS A 4 0.23 -79.03 -1.88
CA HIS A 4 1.57 -79.29 -2.39
C HIS A 4 2.39 -78.01 -2.28
N LEU A 5 3.18 -77.92 -1.22
CA LEU A 5 4.32 -76.99 -1.14
C LEU A 5 5.36 -77.47 -2.16
N GLU A 6 5.19 -77.06 -3.42
CA GLU A 6 6.24 -77.15 -4.42
C GLU A 6 7.49 -76.45 -3.86
N ARG A 7 8.54 -77.22 -3.61
CA ARG A 7 9.82 -76.67 -3.17
C ARG A 7 10.40 -75.86 -4.33
N TYR A 8 10.34 -74.54 -4.21
CA TYR A 8 10.90 -73.59 -5.16
C TYR A 8 12.33 -74.01 -5.54
N SER A 9 12.50 -74.36 -6.81
CA SER A 9 13.77 -74.72 -7.40
C SER A 9 14.26 -73.52 -8.22
N PRO A 10 15.34 -72.83 -7.80
CA PRO A 10 15.78 -71.61 -8.47
C PRO A 10 16.13 -71.89 -9.94
N GLN A 11 15.59 -71.11 -10.88
CA GLN A 11 15.86 -71.27 -12.32
C GLN A 11 17.33 -71.07 -12.70
N HIS A 12 18.13 -70.45 -11.83
CA HIS A 12 19.57 -70.35 -11.96
C HIS A 12 20.23 -70.89 -10.68
N PRO A 13 20.85 -72.08 -10.70
CA PRO A 13 21.59 -72.57 -9.56
C PRO A 13 22.79 -71.66 -9.29
N LEU A 14 23.15 -71.51 -8.00
CA LEU A 14 24.28 -70.69 -7.60
C LEU A 14 25.58 -71.18 -8.25
N PRO A 15 26.52 -70.30 -8.66
CA PRO A 15 27.81 -70.72 -9.19
C PRO A 15 28.53 -71.73 -8.28
N GLU A 16 29.23 -72.71 -8.85
CA GLU A 16 29.86 -73.80 -8.09
C GLU A 16 30.73 -73.33 -6.92
N SER A 17 31.41 -72.18 -7.07
CA SER A 17 32.24 -71.57 -6.02
C SER A 17 31.48 -71.31 -4.73
N ILE A 18 30.18 -71.01 -4.81
CA ILE A 18 29.31 -70.72 -3.65
C ILE A 18 28.69 -72.01 -3.10
N GLN A 19 28.39 -73.00 -3.94
CA GLN A 19 27.87 -74.30 -3.50
C GLN A 19 28.90 -75.12 -2.71
N LYS A 20 30.19 -74.80 -2.84
CA LYS A 20 31.32 -75.48 -2.18
C LYS A 20 31.85 -74.74 -0.93
N MET A 21 31.27 -73.60 -0.56
CA MET A 21 31.59 -72.90 0.70
C MET A 21 31.00 -73.64 1.90
N GLU A 22 31.65 -73.53 3.07
CA GLU A 22 31.01 -74.01 4.30
C GLU A 22 29.79 -73.18 4.68
N VAL A 23 28.81 -73.81 5.33
CA VAL A 23 27.57 -73.16 5.78
C VAL A 23 27.86 -71.96 6.70
N SER A 24 28.93 -72.06 7.50
CA SER A 24 29.45 -71.00 8.39
C SER A 24 29.81 -69.70 7.65
N GLU A 25 30.36 -69.78 6.43
CA GLU A 25 30.77 -68.63 5.64
C GLU A 25 29.60 -67.97 4.89
N THR A 26 28.59 -68.76 4.52
CA THR A 26 27.39 -68.23 3.84
C THR A 26 26.40 -67.56 4.78
N VAL A 27 26.60 -67.66 6.09
CA VAL A 27 25.68 -67.20 7.14
C VAL A 27 26.27 -66.04 7.95
N CYS A 28 25.48 -64.98 8.14
CA CYS A 28 25.88 -63.86 8.97
C CYS A 28 26.03 -64.29 10.44
N HIS A 29 27.24 -64.19 10.99
CA HIS A 29 27.56 -64.58 12.37
C HIS A 29 26.78 -63.82 13.45
N TYR A 30 26.18 -62.67 13.12
CA TYR A 30 25.45 -61.84 14.09
C TYR A 30 23.92 -62.07 14.08
N CYS A 31 23.35 -62.59 12.99
CA CYS A 31 21.89 -62.78 12.85
C CYS A 31 21.45 -64.15 12.30
N GLY A 32 22.38 -65.05 11.94
CA GLY A 32 22.07 -66.43 11.55
C GLY A 32 21.41 -66.62 10.19
N VAL A 33 21.19 -65.54 9.42
CA VAL A 33 20.57 -65.61 8.09
C VAL A 33 21.65 -65.82 7.01
N SER A 34 21.38 -66.72 6.05
CA SER A 34 22.25 -66.90 4.89
C SER A 34 22.17 -65.69 3.95
N TYR A 35 23.33 -65.15 3.54
CA TYR A 35 23.41 -64.03 2.60
C TYR A 35 22.75 -64.34 1.25
N LEU A 36 22.68 -65.62 0.88
CA LEU A 36 22.05 -66.10 -0.36
C LEU A 36 20.53 -66.03 -0.27
N ILE A 37 19.96 -66.47 0.85
CA ILE A 37 18.53 -66.35 1.15
C ILE A 37 18.14 -64.87 1.25
N HIS A 38 18.97 -64.04 1.91
CA HIS A 38 18.72 -62.60 1.99
C HIS A 38 18.74 -61.91 0.62
N ARG A 39 19.64 -62.31 -0.29
CA ARG A 39 19.68 -61.78 -1.67
C ARG A 39 18.45 -62.18 -2.49
N GLU A 40 17.99 -63.44 -2.38
CA GLU A 40 16.79 -63.90 -3.09
C GLU A 40 15.52 -63.23 -2.54
N ILE A 41 15.40 -63.10 -1.21
CA ILE A 41 14.33 -62.32 -0.56
C ILE A 41 14.34 -60.89 -1.09
N LYS A 42 15.49 -60.22 -1.13
CA LYS A 42 15.60 -58.85 -1.63
C LYS A 42 15.26 -58.73 -3.13
N ALA A 43 15.64 -59.71 -3.94
CA ALA A 43 15.26 -59.74 -5.37
C ALA A 43 13.75 -59.96 -5.57
N LEU A 44 13.10 -60.71 -4.68
CA LEU A 44 11.65 -60.89 -4.64
C LEU A 44 10.94 -59.65 -4.11
N GLU A 45 11.44 -58.98 -3.07
CA GLU A 45 10.97 -57.67 -2.59
C GLU A 45 11.02 -56.62 -3.70
N ASP A 46 12.16 -56.49 -4.39
CA ASP A 46 12.32 -55.61 -5.55
C ASP A 46 11.36 -55.96 -6.70
N LYS A 47 11.04 -57.25 -6.89
CA LYS A 47 10.06 -57.72 -7.90
C LYS A 47 8.63 -57.41 -7.49
N ILE A 48 8.29 -57.57 -6.21
CA ILE A 48 6.99 -57.20 -5.63
C ILE A 48 6.80 -55.69 -5.75
N LEU A 49 7.77 -54.86 -5.36
CA LEU A 49 7.72 -53.41 -5.49
C LEU A 49 7.53 -52.94 -6.95
N ARG A 50 8.16 -53.61 -7.92
CA ARG A 50 7.91 -53.35 -9.35
C ARG A 50 6.48 -53.70 -9.76
N LEU A 51 6.00 -54.89 -9.39
CA LEU A 51 4.64 -55.35 -9.71
C LEU A 51 3.57 -54.50 -9.02
N GLU A 52 3.79 -54.05 -7.78
CA GLU A 52 2.92 -53.10 -7.07
C GLU A 52 2.89 -51.73 -7.76
N SER A 53 4.03 -51.24 -8.25
CA SER A 53 4.11 -50.00 -9.05
C SER A 53 3.35 -50.13 -10.37
N GLU A 54 3.46 -51.28 -11.05
CA GLU A 54 2.74 -51.58 -12.30
C GLU A 54 1.23 -51.74 -12.05
N LEU A 55 0.83 -52.52 -11.04
CA LEU A 55 -0.58 -52.65 -10.64
C LEU A 55 -1.20 -51.31 -10.24
N LYS A 56 -0.44 -50.44 -9.57
CA LYS A 56 -0.89 -49.07 -9.27
C LYS A 56 -1.13 -48.27 -10.54
N LYS A 57 -0.17 -48.26 -11.49
CA LYS A 57 -0.34 -47.59 -12.79
C LYS A 57 -1.55 -48.13 -13.57
N CYS A 58 -1.79 -49.45 -13.53
CA CYS A 58 -2.95 -50.06 -14.17
C CYS A 58 -4.27 -49.63 -13.51
N ARG A 59 -4.33 -49.55 -12.16
CA ARG A 59 -5.51 -49.02 -11.45
C ARG A 59 -5.74 -47.54 -11.73
N ASP A 60 -4.69 -46.73 -11.74
CA ASP A 60 -4.75 -45.30 -12.05
C ASP A 60 -5.23 -45.09 -13.51
N ALA A 61 -4.81 -45.94 -14.44
CA ALA A 61 -5.27 -45.94 -15.83
C ALA A 61 -6.74 -46.38 -15.97
N GLU A 62 -7.16 -47.45 -15.28
CA GLU A 62 -8.55 -47.94 -15.27
C GLU A 62 -9.51 -46.90 -14.66
N GLN A 63 -9.09 -46.21 -13.59
CA GLN A 63 -9.86 -45.12 -13.01
C GLN A 63 -9.99 -43.95 -13.98
N ARG A 64 -8.89 -43.53 -14.64
CA ARG A 64 -8.93 -42.50 -15.67
C ARG A 64 -9.82 -42.89 -16.85
N GLU A 65 -9.82 -44.15 -17.26
CA GLU A 65 -10.69 -44.65 -18.33
C GLU A 65 -12.17 -44.59 -17.92
N LYS A 66 -12.52 -44.99 -16.69
CA LYS A 66 -13.88 -44.84 -16.13
C LYS A 66 -14.34 -43.38 -16.06
N GLU A 67 -13.46 -42.48 -15.64
CA GLU A 67 -13.72 -41.03 -15.64
C GLU A 67 -13.94 -40.48 -17.06
N LEU A 68 -13.14 -40.92 -18.03
CA LEU A 68 -13.31 -40.55 -19.44
C LEU A 68 -14.61 -41.10 -20.04
N ILE A 69 -14.99 -42.35 -19.76
CA ILE A 69 -16.26 -42.95 -20.21
C ILE A 69 -17.45 -42.17 -19.63
N SER A 70 -17.42 -41.86 -18.33
CA SER A 70 -18.44 -41.01 -17.69
C SER A 70 -18.52 -39.62 -18.33
N ARG A 71 -17.36 -39.03 -18.69
CA ARG A 71 -17.30 -37.74 -19.38
C ARG A 71 -17.84 -37.81 -20.81
N VAL A 72 -17.57 -38.88 -21.55
CA VAL A 72 -18.11 -39.09 -22.90
C VAL A 72 -19.64 -39.26 -22.83
N ASN A 73 -20.15 -40.09 -21.93
CA ASN A 73 -21.59 -40.32 -21.78
C ASN A 73 -22.35 -39.03 -21.43
N SER A 74 -21.83 -38.22 -20.49
CA SER A 74 -22.43 -36.93 -20.14
C SER A 74 -22.36 -35.88 -21.27
N LEU A 75 -21.29 -35.87 -22.07
CA LEU A 75 -21.21 -35.03 -23.27
C LEU A 75 -22.17 -35.49 -24.36
N GLN A 76 -22.36 -36.80 -24.52
CA GLN A 76 -23.28 -37.37 -25.51
C GLN A 76 -24.74 -37.08 -25.15
N GLN A 77 -25.13 -37.22 -23.87
CA GLN A 77 -26.44 -36.80 -23.39
C GLN A 77 -26.68 -35.30 -23.64
N SER A 78 -25.71 -34.44 -23.32
CA SER A 78 -25.82 -33.00 -23.57
C SER A 78 -25.95 -32.67 -25.08
N LEU A 79 -25.31 -33.45 -25.95
CA LEU A 79 -25.45 -33.29 -27.40
C LEU A 79 -26.86 -33.68 -27.89
N GLU A 80 -27.43 -34.77 -27.37
CA GLU A 80 -28.80 -35.21 -27.68
C GLU A 80 -29.84 -34.19 -27.19
N GLU A 81 -29.66 -33.63 -25.98
CA GLU A 81 -30.50 -32.54 -25.45
C GLU A 81 -30.47 -31.31 -26.35
N VAL A 82 -29.28 -30.88 -26.82
CA VAL A 82 -29.13 -29.76 -27.77
C VAL A 82 -29.75 -30.06 -29.14
N GLN A 83 -29.69 -31.31 -29.61
CA GLN A 83 -30.33 -31.72 -30.87
C GLN A 83 -31.86 -31.67 -30.77
N GLN A 84 -32.45 -32.20 -29.69
CA GLN A 84 -33.89 -32.11 -29.44
C GLN A 84 -34.35 -30.66 -29.27
N GLN A 85 -33.55 -29.82 -28.61
CA GLN A 85 -33.84 -28.40 -28.46
C GLN A 85 -33.78 -27.65 -29.81
N LYS A 86 -32.87 -28.04 -30.70
CA LYS A 86 -32.81 -27.51 -32.07
C LYS A 86 -34.02 -27.94 -32.91
N GLU A 87 -34.45 -29.20 -32.84
CA GLU A 87 -35.62 -29.70 -33.57
C GLU A 87 -36.92 -29.07 -33.10
N THR A 88 -37.11 -28.95 -31.78
CA THR A 88 -38.29 -28.26 -31.21
C THR A 88 -38.35 -26.78 -31.60
N LEU A 89 -37.22 -26.07 -31.58
CA LEU A 89 -37.13 -24.69 -32.09
C LEU A 89 -37.39 -24.60 -33.60
N HIS A 90 -36.90 -25.55 -34.40
CA HIS A 90 -37.17 -25.58 -35.83
C HIS A 90 -38.66 -25.79 -36.13
N ASN A 91 -39.30 -26.74 -35.45
CA ASN A 91 -40.74 -27.02 -35.58
C ASN A 91 -41.60 -25.84 -35.11
N ALA A 92 -41.17 -25.11 -34.07
CA ALA A 92 -41.82 -23.88 -33.65
C ALA A 92 -41.67 -22.76 -34.70
N SER A 93 -40.49 -22.63 -35.35
CA SER A 93 -40.26 -21.65 -36.41
C SER A 93 -41.16 -21.91 -37.62
N THR A 94 -41.22 -23.15 -38.11
CA THR A 94 -42.04 -23.51 -39.29
C THR A 94 -43.54 -23.35 -39.02
N LEU A 95 -44.01 -23.66 -37.80
CA LEU A 95 -45.38 -23.39 -37.39
C LEU A 95 -45.69 -21.88 -37.37
N ASN A 96 -44.78 -21.07 -36.81
CA ASN A 96 -44.93 -19.61 -36.76
C ASN A 96 -44.92 -19.00 -38.18
N GLU A 97 -44.07 -19.49 -39.08
CA GLU A 97 -44.05 -19.07 -40.49
C GLU A 97 -45.38 -19.37 -41.20
N ALA A 98 -45.95 -20.56 -41.00
CA ALA A 98 -47.26 -20.93 -41.55
C ALA A 98 -48.39 -20.04 -40.99
N GLN A 99 -48.38 -19.76 -39.68
CA GLN A 99 -49.34 -18.84 -39.06
C GLN A 99 -49.21 -17.41 -39.60
N LEU A 100 -47.98 -16.91 -39.75
CA LEU A 100 -47.71 -15.59 -40.35
C LEU A 100 -48.19 -15.52 -41.80
N GLN A 101 -48.05 -16.59 -42.60
CA GLN A 101 -48.59 -16.63 -43.95
C GLN A 101 -50.14 -16.58 -43.96
N SER A 102 -50.82 -17.31 -43.07
CA SER A 102 -52.29 -17.24 -42.93
C SER A 102 -52.75 -15.83 -42.55
N ARG A 103 -52.17 -15.23 -41.51
CA ARG A 103 -52.52 -13.87 -41.07
C ARG A 103 -52.23 -12.81 -42.13
N ASN A 104 -51.16 -12.96 -42.91
CA ASN A 104 -50.89 -12.07 -44.04
C ASN A 104 -51.91 -12.22 -45.18
N LYS A 105 -52.52 -13.39 -45.37
CA LYS A 105 -53.62 -13.59 -46.32
C LYS A 105 -54.90 -12.93 -45.83
N GLU A 106 -55.28 -13.16 -44.57
CA GLU A 106 -56.42 -12.51 -43.91
C GLU A 106 -56.31 -10.98 -43.97
N LEU A 107 -55.14 -10.41 -43.65
CA LEU A 107 -54.90 -8.97 -43.73
C LEU A 107 -55.03 -8.40 -45.16
N LYS A 108 -54.59 -9.15 -46.19
CA LYS A 108 -54.79 -8.75 -47.59
C LYS A 108 -56.28 -8.75 -47.95
N GLU A 109 -57.02 -9.79 -47.56
CA GLU A 109 -58.46 -9.90 -47.79
C GLU A 109 -59.22 -8.74 -47.10
N SER A 110 -58.98 -8.50 -45.80
CA SER A 110 -59.54 -7.36 -45.05
C SER A 110 -59.19 -6.02 -45.70
N ARG A 111 -57.95 -5.82 -46.16
CA ARG A 111 -57.55 -4.59 -46.86
C ARG A 111 -58.25 -4.41 -48.20
N THR A 112 -58.56 -5.49 -48.93
CA THR A 112 -59.40 -5.39 -50.14
C THR A 112 -60.86 -5.11 -49.83
N HIS A 113 -61.37 -5.58 -48.69
CA HIS A 113 -62.73 -5.27 -48.26
C HIS A 113 -62.88 -3.80 -47.85
N LEU A 114 -61.93 -3.25 -47.07
CA LEU A 114 -61.91 -1.83 -46.71
C LEU A 114 -61.92 -0.92 -47.96
N LYS A 115 -61.11 -1.23 -48.97
CA LYS A 115 -61.11 -0.49 -50.25
C LYS A 115 -62.44 -0.51 -51.00
N ARG A 116 -63.26 -1.55 -50.83
CA ARG A 116 -64.61 -1.59 -51.41
C ARG A 116 -65.55 -0.68 -50.61
N LEU A 117 -65.53 -0.79 -49.29
CA LEU A 117 -66.33 0.08 -48.41
C LEU A 117 -65.98 1.57 -48.58
N GLU A 118 -64.71 1.91 -48.80
CA GLU A 118 -64.28 3.27 -49.15
C GLU A 118 -64.94 3.77 -50.45
N ALA A 119 -64.99 2.92 -51.49
CA ALA A 119 -65.67 3.25 -52.76
C ALA A 119 -67.20 3.33 -52.60
N ASP A 120 -67.80 2.41 -51.84
CA ASP A 120 -69.24 2.41 -51.56
C ASP A 120 -69.66 3.70 -50.79
N ILE A 121 -68.82 4.16 -49.86
CA ILE A 121 -69.01 5.45 -49.14
C ILE A 121 -68.93 6.63 -50.11
N ASP A 122 -67.96 6.65 -51.03
CA ASP A 122 -67.83 7.71 -52.04
C ASP A 122 -69.05 7.76 -52.99
N ASP A 123 -69.59 6.61 -53.38
CA ASP A 123 -70.78 6.53 -54.23
C ASP A 123 -72.06 6.94 -53.48
N LEU A 124 -72.25 6.51 -52.22
CA LEU A 124 -73.34 6.99 -51.36
C LEU A 124 -73.27 8.51 -51.13
N ASN A 125 -72.08 9.08 -50.96
CA ASN A 125 -71.90 10.52 -50.84
C ASN A 125 -72.31 11.28 -52.12
N LYS A 126 -72.05 10.72 -53.31
CA LYS A 126 -72.54 11.28 -54.58
C LYS A 126 -74.06 11.22 -54.65
N GLU A 127 -74.67 10.11 -54.26
CA GLU A 127 -76.14 9.95 -54.23
C GLU A 127 -76.80 10.95 -53.27
N ILE A 128 -76.28 11.10 -52.05
CA ILE A 128 -76.74 12.10 -51.07
C ILE A 128 -76.66 13.52 -51.65
N SER A 129 -75.59 13.86 -52.37
CA SER A 129 -75.43 15.16 -53.03
C SER A 129 -76.50 15.40 -54.11
N LEU A 130 -76.78 14.39 -54.94
CA LEU A 130 -77.83 14.44 -55.96
C LEU A 130 -79.24 14.58 -55.34
N LEU A 131 -79.55 13.80 -54.30
CA LEU A 131 -80.83 13.88 -53.58
C LEU A 131 -81.00 15.22 -52.86
N SER A 132 -79.92 15.79 -52.30
CA SER A 132 -79.93 17.13 -51.70
C SER A 132 -80.25 18.22 -52.73
N SER A 133 -79.64 18.13 -53.93
CA SER A 133 -79.92 19.01 -55.07
C SER A 133 -81.39 18.93 -55.51
N ALA A 134 -81.91 17.72 -55.70
CA ALA A 134 -83.31 17.50 -56.07
C ALA A 134 -84.29 18.03 -55.02
N ASN A 135 -84.02 17.81 -53.72
CA ASN A 135 -84.83 18.32 -52.62
C ASN A 135 -84.85 19.87 -52.58
N ASN A 136 -83.73 20.53 -52.90
CA ASN A 136 -83.70 21.98 -53.02
C ASN A 136 -84.50 22.48 -54.25
N GLY A 137 -84.52 21.72 -55.35
CA GLY A 137 -85.46 21.91 -56.46
C GLY A 137 -86.91 21.89 -56.01
N TYR A 138 -87.35 20.81 -55.35
CA TYR A 138 -88.73 20.68 -54.85
C TYR A 138 -89.11 21.76 -53.82
N LYS A 139 -88.18 22.20 -52.95
CA LYS A 139 -88.42 23.35 -52.05
C LYS A 139 -88.69 24.63 -52.83
N ASN A 140 -87.93 24.90 -53.89
CA ASN A 140 -88.13 26.07 -54.74
C ASN A 140 -89.48 26.02 -55.47
N GLU A 141 -89.84 24.88 -56.07
CA GLU A 141 -91.15 24.68 -56.72
C GLU A 141 -92.33 24.83 -55.75
N ASN A 142 -92.22 24.28 -54.55
CA ASN A 142 -93.21 24.45 -53.50
C ASN A 142 -93.35 25.92 -53.07
N SER A 143 -92.24 26.66 -52.96
CA SER A 143 -92.27 28.10 -52.67
C SER A 143 -92.99 28.91 -53.77
N GLN A 144 -92.74 28.58 -55.04
CA GLN A 144 -93.44 29.18 -56.18
C GLN A 144 -94.93 28.83 -56.16
N THR A 145 -95.27 27.57 -55.92
CA THR A 145 -96.67 27.10 -55.84
C THR A 145 -97.42 27.79 -54.71
N LYS A 146 -96.79 27.98 -53.55
CA LYS A 146 -97.33 28.74 -52.41
C LYS A 146 -97.54 30.23 -52.75
N SER A 147 -96.68 30.83 -53.57
CA SER A 147 -96.86 32.22 -54.04
C SER A 147 -98.01 32.36 -55.06
N LYS A 148 -98.13 31.41 -56.00
CA LYS A 148 -99.26 31.31 -56.95
C LYS A 148 -100.58 31.13 -56.19
N LEU A 149 -100.63 30.23 -55.21
CA LEU A 149 -101.81 30.00 -54.37
C LEU A 149 -102.25 31.26 -53.60
N LYS A 150 -101.31 32.01 -53.01
CA LYS A 150 -101.63 33.31 -52.38
C LYS A 150 -102.29 34.30 -53.35
N THR A 151 -101.87 34.30 -54.62
CA THR A 151 -102.44 35.16 -55.66
C THR A 151 -103.86 34.72 -56.03
N ILE A 152 -104.10 33.42 -56.18
CA ILE A 152 -105.43 32.84 -56.43
C ILE A 152 -106.39 33.17 -55.26
N VAL A 153 -105.94 33.01 -54.01
CA VAL A 153 -106.76 33.32 -52.83
C VAL A 153 -107.18 34.80 -52.80
N LYS A 154 -106.29 35.73 -53.16
CA LYS A 154 -106.65 37.16 -53.28
C LYS A 154 -107.71 37.39 -54.37
N CYS A 155 -107.61 36.72 -55.50
CA CYS A 155 -108.57 36.84 -56.60
C CYS A 155 -109.95 36.24 -56.23
N LEU A 156 -109.98 35.12 -55.50
CA LEU A 156 -111.22 34.57 -54.95
C LEU A 156 -111.86 35.49 -53.91
N GLN A 157 -111.06 36.23 -53.13
CA GLN A 157 -111.57 37.24 -52.20
C GLN A 157 -112.22 38.43 -52.91
N SER A 158 -111.65 38.94 -54.01
CA SER A 158 -112.28 40.03 -54.79
C SER A 158 -113.55 39.56 -55.50
N LEU A 159 -113.55 38.38 -56.11
CA LEU A 159 -114.76 37.78 -56.70
C LEU A 159 -115.87 37.57 -55.67
N LYS A 160 -115.53 37.20 -54.42
CA LYS A 160 -116.50 37.10 -53.33
C LYS A 160 -117.12 38.46 -53.00
N THR A 161 -116.34 39.54 -52.95
CA THR A 161 -116.89 40.88 -52.71
C THR A 161 -117.77 41.38 -53.86
N GLU A 162 -117.40 41.09 -55.11
CA GLU A 162 -118.24 41.40 -56.28
C GLU A 162 -119.56 40.63 -56.25
N PHE A 163 -119.54 39.35 -55.89
CA PHE A 163 -120.77 38.54 -55.78
C PHE A 163 -121.72 39.04 -54.68
N VAL A 164 -121.21 39.51 -53.55
CA VAL A 164 -122.03 40.14 -52.50
C VAL A 164 -122.70 41.40 -53.05
N ASN A 165 -121.95 42.30 -53.70
CA ASN A 165 -122.52 43.51 -54.30
C ASN A 165 -123.63 43.19 -55.33
N ILE A 166 -123.45 42.15 -56.17
CA ILE A 166 -124.48 41.71 -57.13
C ILE A 166 -125.71 41.15 -56.40
N SER A 167 -125.52 40.40 -55.31
CA SER A 167 -126.61 39.88 -54.47
C SER A 167 -127.45 41.01 -53.85
N ASP A 168 -126.79 42.05 -53.34
CA ASP A 168 -127.46 43.20 -52.72
C ASP A 168 -128.30 43.97 -53.76
N ILE A 169 -127.73 44.23 -54.95
CA ILE A 169 -128.45 44.84 -56.09
C ILE A 169 -129.65 43.98 -56.53
N ALA A 170 -129.51 42.66 -56.56
CA ALA A 170 -130.61 41.75 -56.88
C ALA A 170 -131.74 41.80 -55.83
N GLU A 171 -131.40 41.97 -54.55
CA GLU A 171 -132.39 42.09 -53.48
C GLU A 171 -133.10 43.45 -53.48
N GLU A 172 -132.41 44.56 -53.80
CA GLU A 172 -133.06 45.86 -54.02
C GLU A 172 -134.04 45.81 -55.21
N ASN A 173 -133.63 45.24 -56.34
CA ASN A 173 -134.51 45.06 -57.50
C ASN A 173 -135.76 44.20 -57.15
N LYS A 174 -135.58 43.16 -56.34
CA LYS A 174 -136.69 42.34 -55.82
C LYS A 174 -137.62 43.14 -54.89
N LYS A 175 -137.10 44.04 -54.05
CA LYS A 175 -137.91 44.95 -53.21
C LYS A 175 -138.73 45.91 -54.10
N TYR A 176 -138.11 46.53 -55.10
CA TYR A 176 -138.76 47.44 -56.06
C TYR A 176 -139.88 46.74 -56.85
N ALA A 177 -139.62 45.57 -57.41
CA ALA A 177 -140.60 44.79 -58.17
C ALA A 177 -141.83 44.42 -57.29
N ASN A 178 -141.59 43.98 -56.05
CA ASN A 178 -142.66 43.65 -55.11
C ASN A 178 -143.51 44.88 -54.72
N GLN A 179 -142.91 46.07 -54.62
CA GLN A 179 -143.63 47.31 -54.39
C GLN A 179 -144.57 47.63 -55.57
N LYS A 180 -144.08 47.53 -56.81
CA LYS A 180 -144.93 47.76 -58.01
C LYS A 180 -146.07 46.74 -58.12
N VAL A 181 -145.85 45.47 -57.77
CA VAL A 181 -146.92 44.46 -57.72
C VAL A 181 -147.99 44.81 -56.66
N LYS A 182 -147.62 45.39 -55.52
CA LYS A 182 -148.59 45.87 -54.53
C LYS A 182 -149.43 47.04 -55.07
N GLU A 183 -148.81 48.03 -55.71
CA GLU A 183 -149.50 49.16 -56.33
C GLU A 183 -150.54 48.68 -57.37
N PHE A 184 -150.16 47.75 -58.26
CA PHE A 184 -151.09 47.16 -59.24
C PHE A 184 -152.25 46.39 -58.58
N ARG A 185 -152.03 45.67 -57.47
CA ARG A 185 -153.12 45.00 -56.74
C ARG A 185 -154.11 45.99 -56.14
N SER A 186 -153.66 47.11 -55.58
CA SER A 186 -154.58 48.14 -55.05
C SER A 186 -155.47 48.74 -56.14
N TYR A 187 -154.93 49.02 -57.33
CA TYR A 187 -155.74 49.47 -58.47
C TYR A 187 -156.78 48.41 -58.89
N HIS A 188 -156.37 47.14 -58.97
CA HIS A 188 -157.30 46.07 -59.37
C HIS A 188 -158.43 45.85 -58.35
N GLN A 189 -158.15 45.98 -57.05
CA GLN A 189 -159.17 45.91 -56.00
C GLN A 189 -160.18 47.07 -56.06
N GLN A 190 -159.75 48.28 -56.42
CA GLN A 190 -160.68 49.42 -56.61
C GLN A 190 -161.65 49.16 -57.77
N ILE A 191 -161.18 48.59 -58.88
CA ILE A 191 -162.01 48.24 -60.05
C ILE A 191 -163.07 47.17 -59.68
N ILE A 192 -162.68 46.14 -58.91
CA ILE A 192 -163.61 45.08 -58.49
C ILE A 192 -164.72 45.65 -57.59
N ALA A 193 -164.40 46.58 -56.68
CA ALA A 193 -165.39 47.20 -55.79
C ALA A 193 -166.42 48.05 -56.56
N ALA A 194 -166.01 48.75 -57.62
CA ALA A 194 -166.94 49.47 -58.50
C ALA A 194 -167.94 48.51 -59.17
N HIS A 195 -167.46 47.46 -59.84
CA HIS A 195 -168.33 46.48 -60.51
C HIS A 195 -169.28 45.71 -59.58
N GLN A 196 -168.91 45.49 -58.31
CA GLN A 196 -169.80 44.89 -57.33
C GLN A 196 -170.99 45.81 -56.95
N THR A 197 -170.80 47.13 -57.04
CA THR A 197 -171.84 48.13 -56.75
C THR A 197 -172.89 48.16 -57.87
N ASP A 198 -172.46 48.13 -59.14
CA ASP A 198 -173.34 48.07 -60.31
C ASP A 198 -174.24 46.82 -60.29
N LEU A 199 -173.68 45.68 -59.89
CA LEU A 199 -174.38 44.40 -59.84
C LEU A 199 -175.54 44.38 -58.81
N GLN A 200 -175.45 45.17 -57.74
CA GLN A 200 -176.54 45.29 -56.75
C GLN A 200 -177.71 46.12 -57.29
N GLN A 201 -177.45 47.17 -58.08
CA GLN A 201 -178.51 47.98 -58.69
C GLN A 201 -179.33 47.18 -59.71
N MET A 202 -178.67 46.32 -60.51
CA MET A 202 -179.35 45.47 -61.50
C MET A 202 -180.27 44.43 -60.86
N LYS A 203 -179.96 43.91 -59.66
CA LYS A 203 -180.81 42.93 -58.96
C LYS A 203 -182.16 43.50 -58.50
N LEU A 204 -182.21 44.78 -58.10
CA LEU A 204 -183.45 45.44 -57.69
C LEU A 204 -184.44 45.61 -58.85
N LYS A 205 -183.95 45.64 -60.10
CA LYS A 205 -184.79 45.81 -61.30
C LYS A 205 -185.48 44.51 -61.76
N ASN A 206 -184.95 43.33 -61.39
CA ASN A 206 -185.46 42.02 -61.82
C ASN A 206 -186.60 41.45 -60.97
N VAL A 207 -187.05 42.14 -59.91
CA VAL A 207 -188.10 41.64 -59.00
C VAL A 207 -189.52 41.91 -59.52
N SER A 208 -189.69 42.77 -60.53
CA SER A 208 -191.01 43.18 -61.05
C SER A 208 -191.55 42.39 -62.25
N LEU A 209 -190.79 41.46 -62.84
CA LEU A 209 -191.12 40.77 -64.10
C LEU A 209 -190.99 39.23 -64.00
N GLY A 210 -191.46 38.64 -62.90
CA GLY A 210 -191.31 37.19 -62.63
C GLY A 210 -192.55 36.52 -62.00
N LYS A 211 -193.74 37.09 -62.18
CA LYS A 211 -195.02 36.54 -61.67
C LYS A 211 -196.02 36.26 -62.80
N GLU A 212 -195.61 35.54 -63.83
CA GLU A 212 -196.54 34.87 -64.75
C GLU A 212 -195.82 33.78 -65.56
N ASN A 213 -196.55 32.69 -65.81
CA ASN A 213 -196.19 31.46 -66.52
C ASN A 213 -195.53 30.33 -65.70
N ASN A 214 -196.34 29.74 -64.83
CA ASN A 214 -196.17 28.36 -64.39
C ASN A 214 -196.96 27.43 -65.32
N GLU A 215 -196.54 26.16 -65.45
CA GLU A 215 -197.30 25.05 -66.06
C GLU A 215 -197.47 24.99 -67.61
N LEU A 216 -196.35 24.77 -68.32
CA LEU A 216 -196.32 23.67 -69.30
C LEU A 216 -195.12 22.74 -69.05
N LEU A 217 -195.06 22.26 -67.81
CA LEU A 217 -194.12 21.25 -67.33
C LEU A 217 -194.46 19.88 -67.96
N LYS A 218 -193.46 18.98 -68.10
CA LYS A 218 -193.61 17.52 -68.33
C LYS A 218 -194.18 17.05 -69.68
N LEU A 219 -193.38 17.09 -70.77
CA LEU A 219 -193.39 15.97 -71.75
C LEU A 219 -192.11 15.75 -72.60
N LYS A 220 -191.02 16.53 -72.45
CA LYS A 220 -189.80 16.36 -73.28
C LYS A 220 -188.49 16.10 -72.52
N GLU A 221 -188.57 15.79 -71.23
CA GLU A 221 -187.39 15.49 -70.39
C GLU A 221 -186.91 14.02 -70.46
N ASN A 222 -187.68 13.11 -71.06
CA ASN A 222 -187.46 11.66 -70.96
C ASN A 222 -186.87 10.96 -72.21
N TYR A 223 -186.37 11.68 -73.21
CA TYR A 223 -185.85 11.06 -74.46
C TYR A 223 -184.40 11.42 -74.86
N LEU A 224 -183.65 12.16 -74.04
CA LEU A 224 -182.26 12.56 -74.39
C LEU A 224 -181.21 12.25 -73.30
N LYS A 225 -181.54 11.37 -72.34
CA LYS A 225 -180.70 11.06 -71.17
C LYS A 225 -179.89 9.75 -71.29
N ILE A 226 -180.16 8.90 -72.28
CA ILE A 226 -179.50 7.58 -72.43
C ILE A 226 -178.39 7.60 -73.51
N GLU A 227 -178.52 8.46 -74.53
CA GLU A 227 -177.57 8.52 -75.65
C GLU A 227 -176.23 9.20 -75.29
N LYS A 228 -176.25 10.20 -74.40
CA LYS A 228 -175.04 10.88 -73.92
C LYS A 228 -174.17 10.00 -73.02
N ASP A 229 -174.80 9.15 -72.20
CA ASP A 229 -174.09 8.31 -71.25
C ASP A 229 -173.29 7.20 -71.96
N SER A 230 -173.84 6.62 -73.04
CA SER A 230 -173.15 5.59 -73.85
C SER A 230 -171.81 6.07 -74.42
N HIS A 231 -171.77 7.29 -74.99
CA HIS A 231 -170.54 7.87 -75.54
C HIS A 231 -169.51 8.22 -74.45
N VAL A 232 -169.95 8.64 -73.27
CA VAL A 232 -169.06 8.92 -72.13
C VAL A 232 -168.47 7.62 -71.57
N PHE A 233 -169.27 6.56 -71.41
CA PHE A 233 -168.75 5.26 -70.97
C PHE A 233 -167.75 4.66 -71.96
N LYS A 234 -168.01 4.75 -73.27
CA LYS A 234 -167.06 4.25 -74.28
C LYS A 234 -165.74 5.03 -74.28
N ARG A 235 -165.79 6.36 -74.26
CA ARG A 235 -164.60 7.22 -74.15
C ARG A 235 -163.81 6.99 -72.85
N ASN A 236 -164.49 6.70 -71.74
CA ASN A 236 -163.84 6.38 -70.47
C ASN A 236 -163.19 4.99 -70.46
N ALA A 237 -163.78 4.01 -71.16
CA ALA A 237 -163.16 2.70 -71.38
C ALA A 237 -161.89 2.82 -72.24
N ASP A 238 -161.96 3.54 -73.37
CA ASP A 238 -160.80 3.79 -74.24
C ASP A 238 -159.65 4.50 -73.48
N LEU A 239 -159.99 5.46 -72.61
CA LEU A 239 -159.02 6.17 -71.76
C LEU A 239 -158.46 5.28 -70.63
N ALA A 240 -159.21 4.29 -70.16
CA ALA A 240 -158.77 3.32 -69.16
C ALA A 240 -157.80 2.29 -69.78
N ASP A 241 -158.11 1.77 -70.97
CA ASP A 241 -157.21 0.89 -71.72
C ASP A 241 -155.90 1.60 -72.10
N GLN A 242 -155.97 2.87 -72.50
CA GLN A 242 -154.78 3.67 -72.79
C GLN A 242 -153.91 3.90 -71.53
N LYS A 243 -154.53 4.03 -70.35
CA LYS A 243 -153.81 4.09 -69.06
C LYS A 243 -153.21 2.74 -68.67
N LEU A 244 -153.95 1.63 -68.84
CA LEU A 244 -153.45 0.27 -68.61
C LEU A 244 -152.20 0.01 -69.45
N LYS A 245 -152.26 0.26 -70.76
CA LYS A 245 -151.14 0.08 -71.68
C LYS A 245 -149.91 0.93 -71.32
N ASN A 246 -150.13 2.17 -70.84
CA ASN A 246 -149.04 3.01 -70.33
C ASN A 246 -148.43 2.48 -69.03
N LEU A 247 -149.24 1.93 -68.12
CA LEU A 247 -148.78 1.29 -66.89
C LEU A 247 -148.04 -0.03 -67.17
N GLU A 248 -148.49 -0.82 -68.14
CA GLU A 248 -147.79 -2.03 -68.59
C GLU A 248 -146.41 -1.71 -69.16
N ASN A 249 -146.32 -0.70 -70.04
CA ASN A 249 -145.04 -0.23 -70.58
C ASN A 249 -144.09 0.28 -69.47
N ALA A 250 -144.60 1.07 -68.52
CA ALA A 250 -143.82 1.53 -67.37
C ALA A 250 -143.35 0.37 -66.47
N ASN A 251 -144.18 -0.65 -66.27
CA ASN A 251 -143.85 -1.84 -65.50
C ASN A 251 -142.81 -2.71 -66.23
N GLN A 252 -142.89 -2.85 -67.55
CA GLN A 252 -141.85 -3.52 -68.35
C GLN A 252 -140.50 -2.79 -68.26
N LEU A 253 -140.49 -1.45 -68.37
CA LEU A 253 -139.27 -0.64 -68.21
C LEU A 253 -138.68 -0.77 -66.81
N ASN A 254 -139.51 -0.74 -65.76
CA ASN A 254 -139.06 -0.99 -64.38
C ASN A 254 -138.47 -2.40 -64.21
N LYS A 255 -139.08 -3.44 -64.82
CA LYS A 255 -138.55 -4.81 -64.83
C LYS A 255 -137.25 -4.98 -65.61
N GLN A 256 -136.96 -4.11 -66.59
CA GLN A 256 -135.64 -4.06 -67.23
C GLN A 256 -134.64 -3.38 -66.29
N ARG A 257 -135.01 -2.24 -65.69
CA ARG A 257 -134.14 -1.51 -64.78
C ARG A 257 -133.79 -2.26 -63.49
N ILE A 258 -134.69 -3.09 -62.97
CA ILE A 258 -134.41 -3.97 -61.83
C ILE A 258 -133.32 -4.98 -62.22
N ARG A 259 -133.45 -5.67 -63.36
CA ARG A 259 -132.42 -6.59 -63.87
C ARG A 259 -131.07 -5.91 -64.08
N GLU A 260 -131.04 -4.73 -64.70
CA GLU A 260 -129.80 -3.94 -64.85
C GLU A 260 -129.13 -3.55 -63.52
N LEU A 261 -129.88 -3.53 -62.40
CA LEU A 261 -129.36 -3.25 -61.06
C LEU A 261 -128.96 -4.53 -60.34
N GLU A 262 -129.66 -5.64 -60.58
CA GLU A 262 -129.30 -6.99 -60.14
C GLU A 262 -127.95 -7.42 -60.77
N ASP A 263 -127.80 -7.32 -62.10
CA ASP A 263 -126.55 -7.61 -62.82
C ASP A 263 -125.36 -6.78 -62.29
N LYS A 264 -125.62 -5.49 -61.96
CA LYS A 264 -124.59 -4.60 -61.38
C LYS A 264 -124.25 -4.99 -59.95
N LEU A 265 -125.24 -5.39 -59.15
CA LEU A 265 -125.03 -5.83 -57.78
C LEU A 265 -124.19 -7.11 -57.74
N GLU A 266 -124.47 -8.07 -58.62
CA GLU A 266 -123.70 -9.31 -58.77
C GLU A 266 -122.24 -9.02 -59.15
N ASN A 267 -122.00 -8.20 -60.18
CA ASN A 267 -120.65 -7.76 -60.55
C ASN A 267 -119.91 -7.05 -59.41
N TYR A 268 -120.57 -6.17 -58.65
CA TYR A 268 -119.95 -5.55 -57.47
C TYR A 268 -119.65 -6.56 -56.34
N GLN A 269 -120.47 -7.60 -56.18
CA GLN A 269 -120.22 -8.68 -55.22
C GLN A 269 -119.00 -9.52 -55.63
N GLU A 270 -118.86 -9.85 -56.92
CA GLU A 270 -117.68 -10.55 -57.45
C GLU A 270 -116.38 -9.73 -57.25
N ILE A 271 -116.39 -8.45 -57.64
CA ILE A 271 -115.23 -7.55 -57.46
C ILE A 271 -114.85 -7.43 -55.97
N ASN A 272 -115.85 -7.30 -55.08
CA ASN A 272 -115.61 -7.25 -53.64
C ASN A 272 -115.05 -8.57 -53.10
N HIS A 273 -115.53 -9.72 -53.60
CA HIS A 273 -114.99 -11.03 -53.22
C HIS A 273 -113.53 -11.19 -53.63
N GLN A 274 -113.18 -10.81 -54.87
CA GLN A 274 -111.79 -10.82 -55.36
C GLN A 274 -110.89 -9.92 -54.50
N SER A 275 -111.31 -8.68 -54.24
CA SER A 275 -110.55 -7.74 -53.39
C SER A 275 -110.34 -8.25 -51.96
N VAL A 276 -111.34 -8.94 -51.38
CA VAL A 276 -111.20 -9.60 -50.07
C VAL A 276 -110.23 -10.78 -50.12
N MET A 277 -110.22 -11.58 -51.20
CA MET A 277 -109.24 -12.65 -51.37
C MET A 277 -107.81 -12.11 -51.48
N GLU A 278 -107.58 -11.10 -52.31
CA GLU A 278 -106.28 -10.42 -52.44
C GLU A 278 -105.81 -9.82 -51.11
N SER A 279 -106.70 -9.11 -50.40
CA SER A 279 -106.41 -8.53 -49.08
C SER A 279 -106.00 -9.59 -48.05
N ASN A 280 -106.62 -10.77 -48.06
CA ASN A 280 -106.22 -11.89 -47.20
C ASN A 280 -104.86 -12.47 -47.62
N GLN A 281 -104.57 -12.61 -48.92
CA GLN A 281 -103.26 -13.06 -49.39
C GLN A 281 -102.13 -12.11 -48.95
N TYR A 282 -102.31 -10.80 -49.10
CA TYR A 282 -101.34 -9.80 -48.62
C TYR A 282 -101.18 -9.84 -47.09
N LYS A 283 -102.27 -10.05 -46.34
CA LYS A 283 -102.23 -10.19 -44.88
C LYS A 283 -101.43 -11.41 -44.43
N ASP A 284 -101.56 -12.55 -45.11
CA ASP A 284 -100.79 -13.75 -44.81
C ASP A 284 -99.31 -13.60 -45.21
N GLN A 285 -99.02 -12.95 -46.34
CA GLN A 285 -97.65 -12.57 -46.72
C GLN A 285 -96.99 -11.66 -45.67
N LEU A 286 -97.69 -10.63 -45.19
CA LEU A 286 -97.22 -9.74 -44.13
C LEU A 286 -96.97 -10.49 -42.82
N LYS A 287 -97.84 -11.44 -42.45
CA LYS A 287 -97.67 -12.28 -41.26
C LYS A 287 -96.42 -13.18 -41.37
N ASN A 288 -96.20 -13.80 -42.52
CA ASN A 288 -95.01 -14.62 -42.76
C ASN A 288 -93.72 -13.77 -42.74
N MET A 289 -93.74 -12.60 -43.37
CA MET A 289 -92.62 -11.65 -43.36
C MET A 289 -92.29 -11.18 -41.94
N LYS A 290 -93.32 -10.87 -41.13
CA LYS A 290 -93.16 -10.51 -39.72
C LYS A 290 -92.51 -11.64 -38.92
N ASN A 291 -92.98 -12.87 -39.06
CA ASN A 291 -92.41 -14.03 -38.36
C ASN A 291 -90.92 -14.22 -38.72
N MET A 292 -90.56 -14.09 -40.00
CA MET A 292 -89.18 -14.20 -40.47
C MET A 292 -88.27 -13.09 -39.89
N VAL A 293 -88.78 -11.86 -39.80
CA VAL A 293 -88.07 -10.75 -39.13
C VAL A 293 -87.91 -10.99 -37.62
N GLU A 294 -88.92 -11.54 -36.95
CA GLU A 294 -88.83 -11.91 -35.53
C GLU A 294 -87.81 -13.03 -35.29
N GLU A 295 -87.75 -14.03 -36.17
CA GLU A 295 -86.75 -15.11 -36.12
C GLU A 295 -85.33 -14.59 -36.36
N LEU A 296 -85.11 -13.76 -37.40
CA LEU A 296 -83.81 -13.13 -37.66
C LEU A 296 -83.35 -12.27 -36.48
N ASN A 297 -84.25 -11.50 -35.86
CA ASN A 297 -83.96 -10.72 -34.65
C ASN A 297 -83.70 -11.58 -33.40
N CYS A 298 -84.22 -12.81 -33.35
CA CYS A 298 -83.89 -13.79 -32.30
C CYS A 298 -82.49 -14.38 -32.52
N GLN A 299 -82.15 -14.71 -33.77
CA GLN A 299 -80.81 -15.19 -34.13
C GLN A 299 -79.74 -14.11 -33.94
N LEU A 300 -80.03 -12.85 -34.28
CA LEU A 300 -79.14 -11.70 -34.04
C LEU A 300 -78.82 -11.57 -32.54
N ARG A 301 -79.84 -11.50 -31.68
CA ARG A 301 -79.66 -11.38 -30.22
C ARG A 301 -78.86 -12.52 -29.61
N LYS A 302 -79.03 -13.76 -30.10
CA LYS A 302 -78.20 -14.90 -29.67
C LYS A 302 -76.72 -14.73 -30.06
N LYS A 303 -76.44 -14.19 -31.25
CA LYS A 303 -75.06 -13.90 -31.70
C LYS A 303 -74.44 -12.74 -30.91
N GLU A 304 -75.21 -11.69 -30.63
CA GLU A 304 -74.79 -10.55 -29.80
C GLU A 304 -74.40 -11.03 -28.40
N GLN A 305 -75.27 -11.78 -27.71
CA GLN A 305 -74.98 -12.36 -26.40
C GLN A 305 -73.77 -13.31 -26.42
N HIS A 306 -73.60 -14.12 -27.46
CA HIS A 306 -72.43 -14.99 -27.57
C HIS A 306 -71.13 -14.18 -27.73
N MET A 307 -71.16 -13.12 -28.54
CA MET A 307 -70.01 -12.23 -28.75
C MET A 307 -69.67 -11.41 -27.50
N GLU A 308 -70.68 -10.93 -26.76
CA GLU A 308 -70.51 -10.25 -25.48
C GLU A 308 -69.86 -11.16 -24.42
N ASN A 309 -70.33 -12.41 -24.31
CA ASN A 309 -69.71 -13.41 -23.43
C ASN A 309 -68.25 -13.73 -23.83
N LEU A 310 -67.97 -13.89 -25.13
CA LEU A 310 -66.59 -14.10 -25.63
C LEU A 310 -65.69 -12.90 -25.31
N LEU A 311 -66.21 -11.68 -25.44
CA LEU A 311 -65.48 -10.45 -25.18
C LEU A 311 -65.20 -10.27 -23.67
N GLN A 312 -66.18 -10.59 -22.81
CA GLN A 312 -65.99 -10.62 -21.36
C GLN A 312 -64.94 -11.66 -20.94
N ASN A 313 -65.00 -12.89 -21.46
CA ASN A 313 -64.00 -13.93 -21.18
C ASN A 313 -62.59 -13.50 -21.63
N SER A 314 -62.48 -12.91 -22.82
CA SER A 314 -61.21 -12.37 -23.34
C SER A 314 -60.66 -11.25 -22.47
N GLN A 315 -61.52 -10.37 -21.93
CA GLN A 315 -61.11 -9.32 -20.99
C GLN A 315 -60.57 -9.90 -19.68
N ILE A 316 -61.20 -10.96 -19.15
CA ILE A 316 -60.73 -11.65 -17.94
C ILE A 316 -59.36 -12.28 -18.18
N GLU A 317 -59.18 -13.00 -19.29
CA GLU A 317 -57.90 -13.63 -19.66
C GLU A 317 -56.78 -12.58 -19.84
N VAL A 318 -57.07 -11.48 -20.53
CA VAL A 318 -56.11 -10.35 -20.66
C VAL A 318 -55.75 -9.77 -19.30
N HIS A 319 -56.70 -9.62 -18.38
CA HIS A 319 -56.44 -9.11 -17.05
C HIS A 319 -55.56 -10.07 -16.22
N GLU A 320 -55.82 -11.38 -16.28
CA GLU A 320 -54.95 -12.38 -15.64
C GLU A 320 -53.53 -12.38 -16.22
N LEU A 321 -53.39 -12.30 -17.54
CA LEU A 321 -52.08 -12.25 -18.20
C LEU A 321 -51.32 -10.96 -17.84
N GLN A 322 -52.01 -9.82 -17.72
CA GLN A 322 -51.43 -8.58 -17.20
C GLN A 322 -50.94 -8.75 -15.75
N GLN A 323 -51.74 -9.35 -14.85
CA GLN A 323 -51.32 -9.61 -13.48
C GLN A 323 -50.08 -10.54 -13.40
N LYS A 324 -50.07 -11.61 -14.20
CA LYS A 324 -48.92 -12.54 -14.31
C LYS A 324 -47.68 -11.81 -14.82
N LEU A 325 -47.80 -10.97 -15.85
CA LEU A 325 -46.71 -10.12 -16.36
C LEU A 325 -46.18 -9.13 -15.30
N HIS A 326 -47.07 -8.54 -14.50
CA HIS A 326 -46.70 -7.65 -13.38
C HIS A 326 -46.04 -8.40 -12.21
N ALA A 327 -46.30 -9.69 -12.02
CA ALA A 327 -45.57 -10.52 -11.07
C ALA A 327 -44.13 -10.79 -11.57
N VAL A 328 -43.99 -11.34 -12.79
CA VAL A 328 -42.69 -11.61 -13.40
C VAL A 328 -41.82 -10.35 -13.49
N ARG A 329 -42.38 -9.19 -13.87
CA ARG A 329 -41.63 -7.93 -13.90
C ARG A 329 -41.12 -7.51 -12.50
N ARG A 330 -41.86 -7.78 -11.42
CA ARG A 330 -41.39 -7.50 -10.06
C ARG A 330 -40.26 -8.43 -9.67
N GLU A 331 -40.35 -9.72 -10.00
CA GLU A 331 -39.28 -10.70 -9.77
C GLU A 331 -38.00 -10.32 -10.55
N CYS A 332 -38.11 -9.96 -11.83
CA CYS A 332 -36.98 -9.47 -12.62
C CYS A 332 -36.31 -8.23 -11.99
N ASN A 333 -37.11 -7.27 -11.50
CA ASN A 333 -36.57 -6.08 -10.83
C ASN A 333 -35.84 -6.46 -9.53
N GLN A 334 -36.41 -7.36 -8.72
CA GLN A 334 -35.80 -7.83 -7.47
C GLN A 334 -34.48 -8.57 -7.72
N VAL A 335 -34.43 -9.42 -8.76
CA VAL A 335 -33.19 -10.09 -9.18
C VAL A 335 -32.16 -9.08 -9.70
N HIS A 336 -32.59 -8.02 -10.39
CA HIS A 336 -31.69 -6.96 -10.85
C HIS A 336 -31.11 -6.14 -9.68
N GLU A 337 -31.89 -5.83 -8.65
CA GLU A 337 -31.41 -5.20 -7.41
C GLU A 337 -30.43 -6.10 -6.64
N GLN A 338 -30.71 -7.41 -6.56
CA GLN A 338 -29.80 -8.40 -5.99
C GLN A 338 -28.49 -8.51 -6.77
N LEU A 339 -28.53 -8.44 -8.11
CA LEU A 339 -27.34 -8.42 -8.95
C LEU A 339 -26.51 -7.16 -8.72
N ASN A 340 -27.15 -5.98 -8.70
CA ASN A 340 -26.47 -4.71 -8.47
C ASN A 340 -25.80 -4.65 -7.09
N THR A 341 -26.48 -5.10 -6.04
CA THR A 341 -25.90 -5.18 -4.68
C THR A 341 -24.74 -6.18 -4.61
N LYS A 342 -24.86 -7.36 -5.24
CA LYS A 342 -23.73 -8.29 -5.37
C LYS A 342 -22.56 -7.69 -6.13
N GLN A 343 -22.81 -6.92 -7.19
CA GLN A 343 -21.76 -6.23 -7.95
C GLN A 343 -21.08 -5.12 -7.13
N THR A 344 -21.79 -4.43 -6.23
CA THR A 344 -21.15 -3.50 -5.28
C THR A 344 -20.28 -4.21 -4.25
N ASP A 345 -20.76 -5.33 -3.68
CA ASP A 345 -19.97 -6.17 -2.75
C ASP A 345 -18.67 -6.65 -3.42
N ASP A 346 -18.78 -7.18 -4.64
CA ASP A 346 -17.66 -7.71 -5.43
C ASP A 346 -16.60 -6.65 -5.73
N ASN A 347 -17.04 -5.42 -6.00
CA ASN A 347 -16.15 -4.27 -6.22
C ASN A 347 -15.47 -3.81 -4.92
N GLU A 348 -16.14 -3.90 -3.77
CA GLU A 348 -15.53 -3.62 -2.47
C GLU A 348 -14.48 -4.69 -2.09
N VAL A 349 -14.78 -5.97 -2.33
CA VAL A 349 -13.84 -7.08 -2.14
C VAL A 349 -12.60 -6.89 -3.02
N LYS A 350 -12.76 -6.55 -4.32
CA LYS A 350 -11.63 -6.27 -5.22
C LYS A 350 -10.77 -5.10 -4.73
N ARG A 351 -11.37 -4.01 -4.23
CA ARG A 351 -10.63 -2.89 -3.62
C ARG A 351 -9.85 -3.33 -2.38
N LYS A 352 -10.47 -4.08 -1.46
CA LYS A 352 -9.80 -4.63 -0.27
C LYS A 352 -8.64 -5.54 -0.65
N GLN A 353 -8.84 -6.42 -1.64
CA GLN A 353 -7.80 -7.32 -2.15
C GLN A 353 -6.63 -6.55 -2.78
N GLN A 354 -6.88 -5.49 -3.53
CA GLN A 354 -5.83 -4.64 -4.13
C GLN A 354 -5.00 -3.93 -3.04
N VAL A 355 -5.65 -3.34 -2.03
CA VAL A 355 -4.97 -2.73 -0.88
C VAL A 355 -4.12 -3.76 -0.14
N MET A 356 -4.68 -4.94 0.14
CA MET A 356 -3.98 -6.01 0.85
C MET A 356 -2.80 -6.57 0.05
N SER A 357 -2.93 -6.70 -1.28
CA SER A 357 -1.82 -7.07 -2.17
C SER A 357 -0.69 -6.03 -2.12
N THR A 358 -1.04 -4.75 -2.17
CA THR A 358 -0.07 -3.63 -2.09
C THR A 358 0.67 -3.64 -0.76
N LEU A 359 -0.02 -3.92 0.35
CA LEU A 359 0.60 -4.03 1.68
C LEU A 359 1.53 -5.24 1.78
N VAL A 360 1.15 -6.40 1.22
CA VAL A 360 2.01 -7.59 1.17
C VAL A 360 3.29 -7.31 0.37
N GLU A 361 3.20 -6.57 -0.73
CA GLU A 361 4.35 -6.17 -1.55
C GLU A 361 5.29 -5.23 -0.77
N GLN A 362 4.74 -4.21 -0.09
CA GLN A 362 5.50 -3.32 0.80
C GLN A 362 6.21 -4.07 1.95
N LEU A 363 5.55 -5.09 2.53
CA LEU A 363 6.14 -5.93 3.58
C LEU A 363 7.26 -6.84 3.04
N ARG A 364 7.16 -7.35 1.81
CA ARG A 364 8.25 -8.09 1.16
C ARG A 364 9.45 -7.20 0.87
N ASP A 365 9.22 -5.96 0.43
CA ASP A 365 10.29 -5.00 0.19
C ASP A 365 11.00 -4.56 1.48
N SER A 366 10.27 -4.37 2.58
CA SER A 366 10.88 -4.07 3.88
C SER A 366 11.64 -5.28 4.45
N GLU A 367 11.10 -6.49 4.33
CA GLU A 367 11.79 -7.74 4.66
C GLU A 367 13.11 -7.87 3.88
N LYS A 368 13.08 -7.62 2.57
CA LYS A 368 14.26 -7.69 1.69
C LYS A 368 15.33 -6.67 2.09
N LYS A 369 14.93 -5.44 2.45
CA LYS A 369 15.85 -4.41 2.96
C LYS A 369 16.50 -4.85 4.27
N LEU A 370 15.70 -5.28 5.26
CA LEU A 370 16.20 -5.76 6.55
C LEU A 370 17.13 -6.97 6.39
N ARG A 371 16.83 -7.90 5.49
CA ARG A 371 17.73 -9.03 5.15
C ARG A 371 19.07 -8.55 4.60
N SER A 372 19.08 -7.53 3.73
CA SER A 372 20.33 -6.97 3.19
C SER A 372 21.16 -6.23 4.24
N GLU A 373 20.51 -5.52 5.17
CA GLU A 373 21.13 -4.81 6.28
C GLU A 373 21.75 -5.77 7.31
N ILE A 374 21.02 -6.83 7.67
CA ILE A 374 21.53 -7.93 8.50
C ILE A 374 22.79 -8.56 7.86
N GLU A 375 22.81 -8.70 6.53
CA GLU A 375 23.94 -9.27 5.82
C GLU A 375 25.15 -8.32 5.75
N SER A 376 24.94 -6.99 5.62
CA SER A 376 26.03 -6.02 5.76
C SER A 376 26.59 -5.98 7.18
N LEU A 377 25.73 -5.99 8.20
CA LEU A 377 26.15 -5.99 9.62
C LEU A 377 26.93 -7.26 10.00
N LYS A 378 26.56 -8.43 9.45
CA LYS A 378 27.37 -9.64 9.61
C LYS A 378 28.76 -9.48 8.99
N LYS A 379 28.84 -8.96 7.75
CA LYS A 379 30.13 -8.73 7.08
C LYS A 379 31.01 -7.75 7.86
N GLU A 380 30.44 -6.66 8.35
CA GLU A 380 31.12 -5.67 9.18
C GLU A 380 31.65 -6.31 10.48
N ARG A 381 30.81 -7.06 11.20
CA ARG A 381 31.20 -7.85 12.38
C ARG A 381 32.34 -8.81 12.06
N ASP A 382 32.27 -9.53 10.94
CA ASP A 382 33.27 -10.53 10.57
C ASP A 382 34.61 -9.87 10.19
N THR A 383 34.58 -8.74 9.46
CA THR A 383 35.79 -7.94 9.19
C THR A 383 36.39 -7.35 10.47
N THR A 384 35.57 -6.87 11.40
CA THR A 384 36.01 -6.34 12.71
C THR A 384 36.61 -7.46 13.57
N THR A 385 36.01 -8.65 13.53
CA THR A 385 36.51 -9.84 14.24
C THR A 385 37.86 -10.28 13.68
N SER A 386 38.03 -10.30 12.35
CA SER A 386 39.32 -10.57 11.70
C SER A 386 40.37 -9.54 12.13
N ALA A 387 40.05 -8.24 12.05
CA ALA A 387 40.97 -7.18 12.43
C ALA A 387 41.41 -7.28 13.91
N HIS A 388 40.49 -7.60 14.83
CA HIS A 388 40.83 -7.86 16.22
C HIS A 388 41.71 -9.12 16.39
N GLN A 389 41.44 -10.21 15.65
CA GLN A 389 42.28 -11.41 15.67
C GLN A 389 43.70 -11.12 15.15
N ASP A 390 43.82 -10.37 14.06
CA ASP A 390 45.11 -9.93 13.50
C ASP A 390 45.87 -9.04 14.48
N GLN A 391 45.19 -8.10 15.15
CA GLN A 391 45.79 -7.26 16.17
C GLN A 391 46.26 -8.06 17.40
N ILE A 392 45.49 -9.06 17.84
CA ILE A 392 45.90 -10.01 18.90
C ILE A 392 47.12 -10.83 18.46
N LEU A 393 47.19 -11.27 17.20
CA LEU A 393 48.34 -11.98 16.65
C LEU A 393 49.58 -11.08 16.58
N GLN A 394 49.44 -9.83 16.13
CA GLN A 394 50.51 -8.83 16.14
C GLN A 394 51.03 -8.57 17.55
N LEU A 395 50.15 -8.40 18.54
CA LEU A 395 50.53 -8.24 19.95
C LEU A 395 51.26 -9.49 20.48
N LYS A 396 50.74 -10.69 20.23
CA LYS A 396 51.40 -11.96 20.60
C LYS A 396 52.79 -12.09 19.98
N ASN A 397 52.94 -11.72 18.71
CA ASN A 397 54.23 -11.74 18.01
C ASN A 397 55.19 -10.69 18.58
N SER A 398 54.73 -9.47 18.88
CA SER A 398 55.53 -8.43 19.53
C SER A 398 55.99 -8.84 20.93
N PHE A 399 55.13 -9.46 21.73
CA PHE A 399 55.52 -10.01 23.04
C PHE A 399 56.52 -11.17 22.91
N ARG A 400 56.34 -12.09 21.95
CA ARG A 400 57.32 -13.14 21.66
C ARG A 400 58.68 -12.56 21.29
N GLN A 401 58.70 -11.57 20.40
CA GLN A 401 59.94 -10.91 19.96
C GLN A 401 60.65 -10.19 21.12
N LYS A 402 59.90 -9.52 22.01
CA LYS A 402 60.46 -8.93 23.24
C LYS A 402 60.99 -9.98 24.22
N LEU A 403 60.34 -11.14 24.34
CA LEU A 403 60.83 -12.25 25.16
C LEU A 403 62.14 -12.81 24.59
N GLU A 404 62.22 -13.03 23.28
CA GLU A 404 63.47 -13.44 22.61
C GLU A 404 64.60 -12.40 22.77
N GLU A 405 64.28 -11.11 22.75
CA GLU A 405 65.25 -10.04 23.04
C GLU A 405 65.72 -10.07 24.50
N PHE A 406 64.82 -10.35 25.44
CA PHE A 406 65.15 -10.56 26.85
C PHE A 406 66.02 -11.81 27.06
N GLU A 407 65.73 -12.93 26.41
CA GLU A 407 66.56 -14.15 26.44
C GLU A 407 67.96 -13.93 25.83
N LYS A 408 68.07 -13.05 24.83
CA LYS A 408 69.35 -12.62 24.24
C LYS A 408 70.08 -11.57 25.11
N SER A 409 69.44 -11.00 26.13
CA SER A 409 70.02 -9.96 26.99
C SER A 409 71.14 -10.49 27.91
N PRO A 410 71.00 -11.65 28.60
CA PRO A 410 72.11 -12.27 29.32
C PRO A 410 73.36 -12.51 28.45
N LEU A 411 73.18 -13.00 27.22
CA LEU A 411 74.27 -13.21 26.26
C LEU A 411 74.98 -11.89 25.89
N LYS A 412 74.23 -10.81 25.64
CA LYS A 412 74.81 -9.48 25.40
C LYS A 412 75.55 -8.95 26.64
N LEU A 413 74.99 -9.15 27.84
CA LEU A 413 75.60 -8.73 29.10
C LEU A 413 76.89 -9.50 29.38
N GLU A 414 76.89 -10.83 29.23
CA GLU A 414 78.09 -11.66 29.40
C GLU A 414 79.17 -11.31 28.36
N THR A 415 78.79 -10.98 27.13
CA THR A 415 79.73 -10.51 26.09
C THR A 415 80.39 -9.17 26.46
N LEU A 416 79.63 -8.22 27.02
CA LEU A 416 80.17 -6.95 27.52
C LEU A 416 81.05 -7.17 28.76
N LEU A 417 80.63 -8.03 29.68
CA LEU A 417 81.34 -8.34 30.92
C LEU A 417 82.66 -9.09 30.63
N GLN A 418 82.67 -9.96 29.61
CA GLN A 418 83.89 -10.59 29.11
C GLN A 418 84.84 -9.58 28.43
N LYS A 419 84.29 -8.55 27.77
CA LYS A 419 85.09 -7.45 27.20
C LYS A 419 85.76 -6.63 28.30
N GLU A 420 85.05 -6.30 29.39
CA GLU A 420 85.65 -5.62 30.54
C GLU A 420 86.66 -6.49 31.29
N ARG A 421 86.40 -7.80 31.47
CA ARG A 421 87.41 -8.74 32.01
C ARG A 421 88.71 -8.70 31.19
N ASN A 422 88.61 -8.69 29.85
CA ASN A 422 89.77 -8.61 28.98
C ASN A 422 90.49 -7.24 29.07
N ASN A 423 89.75 -6.13 29.19
CA ASN A 423 90.33 -4.80 29.41
C ASN A 423 91.15 -4.77 30.71
N HIS A 424 90.60 -5.27 31.82
CA HIS A 424 91.30 -5.31 33.10
C HIS A 424 92.53 -6.24 33.09
N ILE A 425 92.52 -7.33 32.33
CA ILE A 425 93.72 -8.17 32.15
C ILE A 425 94.85 -7.37 31.49
N LEU A 426 94.56 -6.64 30.40
CA LEU A 426 95.53 -5.78 29.72
C LEU A 426 96.03 -4.63 30.63
N GLU A 427 95.14 -4.07 31.44
CA GLU A 427 95.47 -3.01 32.40
C GLU A 427 96.38 -3.51 33.53
N ILE A 428 96.16 -4.74 34.02
CA ILE A 428 97.02 -5.42 35.00
C ILE A 428 98.40 -5.75 34.39
N GLU A 429 98.47 -6.22 33.14
CA GLU A 429 99.75 -6.47 32.46
C GLU A 429 100.54 -5.17 32.28
N LYS A 430 99.89 -4.09 31.87
CA LYS A 430 100.51 -2.76 31.75
C LYS A 430 101.02 -2.24 33.10
N LEU A 431 100.24 -2.37 34.18
CA LEU A 431 100.69 -2.01 35.53
C LEU A 431 101.90 -2.83 35.98
N LYS A 432 101.97 -4.10 35.59
CA LYS A 432 103.08 -5.01 35.91
C LYS A 432 104.35 -4.63 35.16
N GLU A 433 104.25 -4.23 33.89
CA GLU A 433 105.38 -3.67 33.13
C GLU A 433 105.87 -2.36 33.75
N GLU A 434 104.98 -1.39 34.00
CA GLU A 434 105.31 -0.10 34.64
C GLU A 434 105.98 -0.30 36.02
N MET A 435 105.47 -1.24 36.84
CA MET A 435 106.10 -1.56 38.13
C MET A 435 107.49 -2.19 37.95
N SER A 436 107.66 -3.08 36.98
CA SER A 436 108.95 -3.71 36.66
C SER A 436 109.99 -2.69 36.16
N GLU A 437 109.59 -1.75 35.31
CA GLU A 437 110.45 -0.63 34.87
C GLU A 437 110.83 0.27 36.05
N SER A 438 109.88 0.62 36.93
CA SER A 438 110.15 1.43 38.12
C SER A 438 111.12 0.74 39.10
N PHE A 439 111.00 -0.58 39.24
CA PHE A 439 111.91 -1.39 40.06
C PHE A 439 113.30 -1.46 39.43
N HIS A 440 113.39 -1.61 38.10
CA HIS A 440 114.66 -1.61 37.38
C HIS A 440 115.39 -0.26 37.47
N MET A 441 114.68 0.86 37.28
CA MET A 441 115.25 2.19 37.49
C MET A 441 115.73 2.40 38.93
N SER A 442 114.95 1.95 39.91
CA SER A 442 115.34 2.05 41.34
C SER A 442 116.60 1.23 41.64
N LEU A 443 116.71 0.03 41.08
CA LEU A 443 117.89 -0.83 41.20
C LEU A 443 119.14 -0.18 40.57
N GLU A 444 118.98 0.48 39.42
CA GLU A 444 120.07 1.16 38.72
C GLU A 444 120.51 2.45 39.42
N ILE A 445 119.57 3.20 40.00
CA ILE A 445 119.86 4.31 40.91
C ILE A 445 120.68 3.82 42.12
N GLU A 446 120.30 2.68 42.71
CA GLU A 446 121.03 2.12 43.86
C GLU A 446 122.44 1.67 43.48
N LYS A 447 122.63 1.01 42.32
CA LYS A 447 123.98 0.72 41.79
C LYS A 447 124.80 1.99 41.59
N GLN A 448 124.23 3.04 41.01
CA GLN A 448 124.94 4.30 40.81
C GLN A 448 125.33 4.98 42.12
N LYS A 449 124.53 4.86 43.19
CA LYS A 449 124.92 5.30 44.54
C LYS A 449 126.11 4.50 45.06
N TYR A 450 126.07 3.17 44.96
CA TYR A 450 127.17 2.31 45.42
C TYR A 450 128.46 2.53 44.63
N GLN A 451 128.38 2.76 43.31
CA GLN A 451 129.55 3.11 42.50
C GLN A 451 130.15 4.45 42.94
N LYS A 452 129.35 5.50 43.08
CA LYS A 452 129.82 6.82 43.58
C LYS A 452 130.43 6.72 44.99
N LEU A 453 129.92 5.82 45.84
CA LEU A 453 130.45 5.59 47.17
C LEU A 453 131.80 4.85 47.12
N LEU A 454 131.97 3.88 46.22
CA LEU A 454 133.26 3.22 45.95
C LEU A 454 134.30 4.19 45.40
N ASP A 455 133.93 5.02 44.43
CA ASP A 455 134.80 6.04 43.84
C ASP A 455 135.28 7.02 44.93
N LYS A 456 134.36 7.49 45.79
CA LYS A 456 134.69 8.32 46.95
C LYS A 456 135.64 7.63 47.93
N TYR A 457 135.43 6.35 48.27
CA TYR A 457 136.35 5.63 49.16
C TYR A 457 137.75 5.44 48.54
N GLN A 458 137.88 5.36 47.22
CA GLN A 458 139.18 5.36 46.53
C GLN A 458 139.86 6.74 46.58
N GLU A 459 139.10 7.81 46.41
CA GLU A 459 139.59 9.20 46.54
C GLU A 459 140.01 9.53 47.98
N ASP A 460 139.20 9.17 48.98
CA ASP A 460 139.52 9.32 50.40
C ASP A 460 140.78 8.50 50.79
N LYS A 461 140.98 7.30 50.22
CA LYS A 461 142.21 6.52 50.40
C LYS A 461 143.44 7.24 49.83
N LEU A 462 143.36 7.77 48.61
CA LEU A 462 144.45 8.50 47.97
C LEU A 462 144.82 9.77 48.76
N ASN A 463 143.81 10.53 49.21
CA ASN A 463 144.00 11.71 50.05
C ASN A 463 144.65 11.35 51.40
N ALA A 464 144.22 10.25 52.04
CA ALA A 464 144.83 9.78 53.28
C ALA A 464 146.31 9.35 53.10
N GLU A 465 146.65 8.68 52.00
CA GLU A 465 148.04 8.35 51.65
C GLU A 465 148.90 9.60 51.40
N GLU A 466 148.34 10.66 50.78
CA GLU A 466 149.05 11.91 50.56
C GLU A 466 149.25 12.72 51.85
N ILE A 467 148.24 12.77 52.72
CA ILE A 467 148.33 13.40 54.05
C ILE A 467 149.36 12.68 54.92
N ALA A 468 149.37 11.34 54.93
CA ALA A 468 150.35 10.55 55.66
C ALA A 468 151.79 10.81 55.16
N LYS A 469 152.00 10.88 53.83
CA LYS A 469 153.30 11.24 53.24
C LYS A 469 153.75 12.65 53.66
N LYS A 470 152.86 13.64 53.67
CA LYS A 470 153.17 15.01 54.11
C LYS A 470 153.50 15.08 55.61
N GLN A 471 152.77 14.35 56.44
CA GLN A 471 153.04 14.28 57.89
C GLN A 471 154.40 13.63 58.18
N VAL A 472 154.72 12.51 57.53
CA VAL A 472 156.03 11.84 57.67
C VAL A 472 157.16 12.77 57.21
N ALA A 473 157.00 13.47 56.08
CA ALA A 473 158.01 14.44 55.60
C ALA A 473 158.22 15.60 56.60
N SER A 474 157.15 16.16 57.18
CA SER A 474 157.28 17.24 58.18
C SER A 474 157.89 16.76 59.51
N ALA A 475 157.58 15.53 59.95
CA ALA A 475 158.16 14.96 61.16
C ALA A 475 159.68 14.72 61.00
N VAL A 476 160.11 14.21 59.84
CA VAL A 476 161.53 14.07 59.52
C VAL A 476 162.23 15.44 59.51
N GLN A 477 161.62 16.47 58.92
CA GLN A 477 162.17 17.83 58.90
C GLN A 477 162.34 18.42 60.31
N CYS A 478 161.31 18.33 61.17
CA CYS A 478 161.40 18.78 62.57
C CYS A 478 162.48 18.03 63.36
N HIS A 479 162.70 16.74 63.10
CA HIS A 479 163.77 15.99 63.77
C HIS A 479 165.17 16.39 63.29
N ILE A 480 165.34 16.78 62.01
CA ILE A 480 166.61 17.32 61.50
C ILE A 480 166.90 18.68 62.13
N GLU A 481 165.90 19.56 62.20
CA GLU A 481 166.03 20.88 62.84
C GLU A 481 166.37 20.77 64.33
N ALA A 482 165.67 19.91 65.08
CA ALA A 482 165.97 19.68 66.50
C ALA A 482 167.35 19.05 66.76
N ILE A 483 167.90 18.28 65.81
CA ILE A 483 169.28 17.76 65.90
C ILE A 483 170.30 18.90 65.70
N ASN A 484 170.08 19.76 64.69
CA ASN A 484 170.95 20.91 64.44
C ASN A 484 170.97 21.88 65.63
N ASP A 485 169.81 22.19 66.23
CA ASP A 485 169.70 23.05 67.41
C ASP A 485 170.50 22.46 68.60
N LEU A 486 170.47 21.14 68.80
CA LEU A 486 171.24 20.46 69.85
C LEU A 486 172.75 20.44 69.57
N GLU A 487 173.16 20.33 68.31
CA GLU A 487 174.57 20.43 67.90
C GLU A 487 175.12 21.86 68.08
N GLU A 488 174.32 22.89 67.75
CA GLU A 488 174.67 24.30 67.99
C GLU A 488 174.74 24.64 69.49
N LEU A 489 173.83 24.08 70.30
CA LEU A 489 173.87 24.21 71.76
C LEU A 489 175.11 23.54 72.36
N LEU A 490 175.50 22.35 71.87
CA LEU A 490 176.73 21.67 72.30
C LEU A 490 178.00 22.42 71.89
N SER A 491 178.02 23.03 70.70
CA SER A 491 179.11 23.88 70.21
C SER A 491 179.30 25.13 71.08
N SER A 492 178.22 25.88 71.33
CA SER A 492 178.24 27.10 72.15
C SER A 492 178.57 26.82 73.63
N THR A 493 178.07 25.72 74.20
CA THR A 493 178.40 25.29 75.58
C THR A 493 179.89 24.93 75.70
N ARG A 494 180.50 24.35 74.66
CA ARG A 494 181.93 23.99 74.64
C ARG A 494 182.85 25.22 74.55
N ASN A 495 182.44 26.23 73.79
CA ASN A 495 183.20 27.49 73.66
C ASN A 495 183.13 28.33 74.95
N THR A 496 181.95 28.46 75.55
CA THR A 496 181.79 29.18 76.83
C THR A 496 182.54 28.50 78.00
N PHE A 497 182.66 27.17 78.02
CA PHE A 497 183.47 26.46 79.01
C PHE A 497 184.97 26.75 78.85
N THR A 498 185.47 26.79 77.62
CA THR A 498 186.90 27.04 77.34
C THR A 498 187.29 28.51 77.57
N GLU A 499 186.41 29.47 77.25
CA GLU A 499 186.61 30.89 77.60
C GLU A 499 186.63 31.12 79.11
N ASN A 500 185.73 30.48 79.87
CA ASN A 500 185.72 30.60 81.33
C ASN A 500 186.92 29.92 82.00
N GLU A 501 187.43 28.81 81.47
CA GLU A 501 188.66 28.19 81.98
C GLU A 501 189.89 29.13 81.81
N ILE A 502 189.92 29.90 80.72
CA ILE A 502 190.94 30.94 80.47
C ILE A 502 190.72 32.15 81.39
N SER A 503 189.47 32.54 81.65
CA SER A 503 189.13 33.62 82.58
C SER A 503 189.57 33.31 84.01
N LEU A 504 189.19 32.13 84.53
CA LEU A 504 189.57 31.65 85.87
C LEU A 504 191.09 31.52 86.04
N LYS A 505 191.83 31.10 85.00
CA LYS A 505 193.31 31.09 85.02
C LYS A 505 193.89 32.51 85.11
N LYS A 506 193.35 33.49 84.38
CA LYS A 506 193.76 34.91 84.50
C LYS A 506 193.43 35.50 85.86
N GLU A 507 192.28 35.15 86.44
CA GLU A 507 191.86 35.64 87.75
C GLU A 507 192.69 35.02 88.89
N ILE A 508 193.06 33.73 88.79
CA ILE A 508 194.02 33.08 89.70
C ILE A 508 195.40 33.76 89.66
N ASP A 509 195.88 34.17 88.48
CA ASP A 509 197.14 34.94 88.38
C ASP A 509 196.98 36.41 88.81
N GLY A 510 195.77 36.96 88.74
CA GLY A 510 195.39 38.23 89.36
C GLY A 510 195.43 38.18 90.89
N LEU A 511 194.84 37.14 91.49
CA LEU A 511 194.88 36.86 92.93
C LEU A 511 196.34 36.73 93.41
N LYS A 512 197.19 36.01 92.69
CA LYS A 512 198.64 35.93 92.99
C LYS A 512 199.39 37.27 92.89
N LYS A 513 198.87 38.24 92.12
CA LYS A 513 199.45 39.59 92.01
C LYS A 513 198.97 40.51 93.12
N VAL A 514 197.68 40.49 93.46
CA VAL A 514 197.11 41.32 94.54
C VAL A 514 197.60 40.87 95.91
N ILE A 515 197.75 39.55 96.13
CA ILE A 515 198.43 39.00 97.30
C ILE A 515 199.84 39.62 97.42
N LYS A 516 200.64 39.58 96.34
CA LYS A 516 201.98 40.18 96.29
C LYS A 516 202.06 41.71 96.47
N ASP A 517 200.97 42.44 96.26
CA ASP A 517 200.94 43.92 96.33
C ASP A 517 200.36 44.43 97.66
N LEU A 518 199.54 43.64 98.35
CA LEU A 518 199.09 43.93 99.73
C LEU A 518 199.95 43.28 100.81
N GLU A 519 200.64 42.16 100.53
CA GLU A 519 201.81 41.71 101.31
C GLU A 519 202.90 42.81 101.38
N LYS A 520 202.95 43.72 100.40
CA LYS A 520 203.77 44.93 100.43
C LYS A 520 203.16 46.13 101.15
N ARG A 521 201.83 46.19 101.34
CA ARG A 521 201.17 47.26 102.12
C ARG A 521 201.00 46.94 103.60
N ILE A 522 201.22 45.69 104.00
CA ILE A 522 201.50 45.29 105.39
C ILE A 522 202.73 46.05 105.98
N ALA A 523 203.54 46.72 105.16
CA ALA A 523 204.79 47.35 105.59
C ALA A 523 204.72 48.80 106.14
N ASN A 524 203.63 49.57 106.00
CA ASN A 524 203.73 51.05 106.10
C ASN A 524 202.65 51.88 106.84
N SER A 525 201.49 51.33 107.23
CA SER A 525 200.48 52.07 108.01
C SER A 525 199.47 51.07 108.60
N ASP A 526 199.54 50.62 109.84
CA ASP A 526 199.95 51.28 111.10
C ASP A 526 198.98 52.41 111.54
N LYS A 527 198.51 52.27 112.80
CA LYS A 527 197.60 53.13 113.58
C LYS A 527 196.09 52.99 113.37
N ALA A 528 195.43 52.74 114.52
CA ALA A 528 194.00 52.76 114.86
C ALA A 528 193.19 51.47 114.56
N GLY A 529 193.02 50.64 115.60
CA GLY A 529 192.20 49.42 115.56
C GLY A 529 192.71 48.28 116.44
N GLU A 530 193.95 48.37 116.92
CA GLU A 530 194.44 47.55 118.03
C GLU A 530 193.72 47.92 119.32
N GLU A 531 192.84 47.04 119.81
CA GLU A 531 192.67 46.78 121.26
C GLU A 531 191.90 45.49 121.56
N GLU A 532 191.05 45.01 120.65
CA GLU A 532 190.22 43.80 120.88
C GLU A 532 190.67 42.55 120.08
N THR A 533 191.20 42.71 118.86
CA THR A 533 191.53 41.59 117.95
C THR A 533 192.86 40.89 118.24
N THR A 534 193.78 41.55 118.97
CA THR A 534 195.05 40.97 119.45
C THR A 534 194.98 40.44 120.89
N LYS A 535 193.85 40.61 121.59
CA LYS A 535 193.55 39.80 122.79
C LYS A 535 192.98 38.45 122.40
N LEU A 536 191.86 38.40 121.70
CA LEU A 536 191.10 37.15 121.47
C LEU A 536 191.87 36.06 120.70
N ASN A 537 192.84 36.40 119.85
CA ASN A 537 193.57 35.41 119.03
C ASN A 537 194.90 34.91 119.64
N LEU A 538 195.58 35.71 120.46
CA LEU A 538 196.68 35.21 121.32
C LEU A 538 196.13 34.55 122.60
N GLU A 539 194.90 34.88 123.00
CA GLU A 539 194.11 34.02 123.89
C GLU A 539 193.71 32.70 123.21
N LEU A 540 193.41 32.64 121.91
CA LEU A 540 193.00 31.38 121.26
C LEU A 540 194.14 30.36 121.17
N ALA A 541 195.31 30.76 120.67
CA ALA A 541 196.42 29.83 120.39
C ALA A 541 197.24 29.45 121.63
N GLY A 542 197.36 30.35 122.61
CA GLY A 542 197.98 30.05 123.91
C GLY A 542 197.09 29.16 124.82
N LYS A 543 195.78 29.08 124.54
CA LYS A 543 194.82 28.22 125.27
C LYS A 543 194.78 26.77 124.80
N GLN A 544 195.40 26.44 123.66
CA GLN A 544 195.11 25.19 122.95
C GLN A 544 196.07 24.04 123.27
N GLN A 545 197.39 24.21 123.12
CA GLN A 545 198.33 23.10 123.35
C GLN A 545 198.85 23.07 124.78
N GLU A 546 197.91 22.88 125.73
CA GLU A 546 198.19 22.34 127.06
C GLU A 546 199.08 23.30 127.92
N LEU A 547 198.60 24.18 128.81
CA LEU A 547 197.32 24.28 129.54
C LEU A 547 196.76 22.92 130.01
N LYS A 548 197.68 22.03 130.49
CA LYS A 548 197.45 20.76 131.24
C LYS A 548 198.43 20.63 132.42
N ASP A 549 198.04 20.85 133.68
CA ASP A 549 197.56 19.87 134.69
C ASP A 549 196.56 20.49 135.73
N PHE A 550 195.97 21.70 135.51
CA PHE A 550 194.87 22.38 136.32
C PHE A 550 193.48 22.30 135.71
N GLU A 551 193.24 22.72 134.47
CA GLU A 551 194.09 22.85 133.27
C GLU A 551 195.37 23.79 133.17
N SER A 552 196.28 24.00 134.12
CA SER A 552 197.76 23.94 133.89
C SER A 552 198.63 23.37 135.05
N LYS A 553 198.18 23.28 136.33
CA LYS A 553 198.91 22.67 137.48
C LYS A 553 198.10 22.13 138.72
N LEU A 554 196.77 21.89 138.68
CA LEU A 554 195.87 21.51 139.82
C LEU A 554 196.02 20.06 140.32
N LYS A 555 196.91 19.28 139.73
CA LYS A 555 197.73 18.30 140.44
C LYS A 555 198.33 18.81 141.77
N THR A 556 198.18 20.09 142.13
CA THR A 556 198.09 20.62 143.50
C THR A 556 197.64 22.10 143.48
N CYS A 557 196.93 22.62 144.47
CA CYS A 557 197.15 22.29 145.88
C CYS A 557 196.28 21.15 146.45
N ASN A 558 194.95 21.09 146.49
CA ASN A 558 193.87 21.76 145.76
C ASN A 558 193.99 23.29 145.58
N GLN A 559 193.95 24.18 146.58
CA GLN A 559 193.70 24.26 148.04
C GLN A 559 194.23 25.68 148.40
N GLN A 560 193.88 26.26 149.55
CA GLN A 560 194.43 27.54 150.02
C GLN A 560 194.20 28.82 149.16
N LEU A 561 193.00 29.42 149.00
CA LEU A 561 191.61 28.92 149.04
C LEU A 561 190.95 28.79 150.43
N GLU A 562 191.63 28.12 151.34
CA GLU A 562 191.92 28.74 152.63
C GLU A 562 193.00 29.82 152.38
N GLU A 563 192.71 31.07 152.05
CA GLU A 563 191.60 31.88 152.55
C GLU A 563 191.21 33.01 151.60
N ALA A 564 189.90 33.25 151.53
CA ALA A 564 189.19 34.37 152.14
C ALA A 564 189.88 35.75 152.18
N ASN A 565 189.05 36.76 152.44
CA ASN A 565 189.06 37.94 151.60
C ASN A 565 188.80 37.49 150.15
N CYS A 566 187.54 37.39 149.71
CA CYS A 566 186.50 38.42 149.89
C CYS A 566 187.03 39.79 149.39
N GLN A 567 186.22 40.84 149.32
CA GLN A 567 186.34 41.94 150.30
C GLN A 567 187.77 42.13 150.86
N VAL A 568 188.63 42.88 150.18
CA VAL A 568 189.37 43.95 150.88
C VAL A 568 189.72 45.06 149.90
N ILE A 569 190.17 46.16 150.49
CA ILE A 569 190.88 47.27 149.86
C ILE A 569 190.04 47.89 148.72
N ASN A 570 188.83 48.40 149.04
CA ASN A 570 188.22 48.54 150.37
C ASN A 570 186.73 48.15 150.35
#